data_AF-A0A1B6L6I1-F1
#
_entry.id   AF-A0A1B6L6I1-F1
#
_cell.length_a   1.000
_cell.length_b   1.000
_cell.length_c   1.000
_cell.angle_alpha   90.00
_cell.angle_beta   90.00
_cell.angle_gamma   90.00
#
_symmetry.space_group_name_H-M   'P 1'
#
loop_
_entity.id
_entity.type
_entity.pdbx_description
1 polymer ?
#
loop_
_entity_poly.entity_id
_entity_poly.type
_entity_poly.pdbx_seq_one_letter_code
_entity_poly.pdbx_strand_id
1 'polypeptide(L)'
;QLQLLLSLLEHMVANGIIPARMVCESLLCHEKLHYQEADFWVESFHLIRKIIGGVDYKGVREIMKGCCEKAQTLPSQLNGSAMPQMKALEVVLEYIFDRNACLLPGYFIANEIQKAYPEGKNWPHWKLANLLSSFVDGFRDTAQMVTIIGHSSMRPVVEHSGYADHVINPWKLDPTTLKFSLKGNLPYEKALLEPQTKLLRYVLEQPYSR
;
A
#
# COMPACT_ATOMS: atom_id res chain seq x y z
N GLN A 1 -22.32 16.04 23.98
CA GLN A 1 -21.74 15.02 24.88
C GLN A 1 -20.59 14.26 24.20
N LEU A 2 -20.76 13.76 22.97
CA LEU A 2 -19.71 13.06 22.22
C LEU A 2 -18.42 13.88 22.06
N GLN A 3 -18.50 15.11 21.56
CA GLN A 3 -17.33 15.98 21.36
C GLN A 3 -16.55 16.23 22.67
N LEU A 4 -17.24 16.30 23.81
CA LEU A 4 -16.60 16.45 25.13
C LEU A 4 -15.82 15.18 25.52
N LEU A 5 -16.38 14.00 25.24
CA LEU A 5 -15.69 12.73 25.51
C LEU A 5 -14.46 12.57 24.62
N LEU A 6 -14.56 12.91 23.34
CA LEU A 6 -13.43 12.83 22.41
C LEU A 6 -12.36 13.90 22.71
N SER A 7 -12.74 15.09 23.15
CA SER A 7 -11.78 16.12 23.59
C SER A 7 -11.09 15.77 24.92
N LEU A 8 -11.78 15.05 25.81
CA LEU A 8 -11.16 14.44 27.00
C LEU A 8 -10.13 13.38 26.59
N LEU A 9 -10.46 12.49 25.65
CA LEU A 9 -9.49 11.50 25.13
C LEU A 9 -8.28 12.20 24.49
N GLU A 10 -8.50 13.25 23.69
CA GLU A 10 -7.43 14.07 23.12
C GLU A 10 -6.51 14.64 24.21
N HIS A 11 -7.07 15.22 25.27
CA HIS A 11 -6.30 15.73 26.41
C HIS A 11 -5.54 14.63 27.16
N MET A 12 -6.16 13.46 27.35
CA MET A 12 -5.49 12.34 28.01
C MET A 12 -4.30 11.83 27.20
N VAL A 13 -4.40 11.82 25.87
CA VAL A 13 -3.27 11.48 24.98
C VAL A 13 -2.19 12.57 25.04
N ALA A 14 -2.58 13.84 24.94
CA ALA A 14 -1.64 14.96 24.97
C ALA A 14 -0.84 15.04 26.28
N ASN A 15 -1.46 14.66 27.40
CA ASN A 15 -0.81 14.59 28.72
C ASN A 15 -0.09 13.26 29.00
N GLY A 16 -0.04 12.35 28.02
CA GLY A 16 0.64 11.05 28.17
C GLY A 16 -0.04 10.07 29.14
N ILE A 17 -1.31 10.31 29.49
CA ILE A 17 -2.09 9.44 30.39
C ILE A 17 -2.47 8.14 29.67
N ILE A 18 -2.82 8.23 28.38
CA ILE A 18 -3.17 7.09 27.54
C ILE A 18 -2.36 7.10 26.22
N PRO A 19 -1.90 5.94 25.72
CA PRO A 19 -1.19 5.90 24.44
C PRO A 19 -2.09 6.26 23.26
N ALA A 20 -1.61 7.12 22.36
CA ALA A 20 -2.32 7.49 21.14
C ALA A 20 -2.75 6.27 20.30
N ARG A 21 -1.86 5.28 20.21
CA ARG A 21 -2.09 4.02 19.47
C ARG A 21 -3.34 3.30 19.96
N MET A 22 -3.45 3.14 21.27
CA MET A 22 -4.56 2.44 21.91
C MET A 22 -5.88 3.15 21.61
N VAL A 23 -5.90 4.48 21.62
CA VAL A 23 -7.10 5.26 21.28
C VAL A 23 -7.48 5.07 19.82
N CYS A 24 -6.53 5.22 18.89
CA CYS A 24 -6.79 5.04 17.45
C CYS A 24 -7.30 3.63 17.11
N GLU A 25 -6.63 2.59 17.62
CA GLU A 25 -7.04 1.19 17.40
C GLU A 25 -8.41 0.91 18.02
N SER A 26 -8.67 1.41 19.24
CA SER A 26 -9.97 1.23 19.90
C SER A 26 -11.11 1.91 19.14
N LEU A 27 -10.88 3.12 18.61
CA LEU A 27 -11.88 3.82 17.79
C LEU A 27 -12.16 3.06 16.49
N LEU A 28 -11.13 2.61 15.78
CA LEU A 28 -11.28 1.86 14.52
C LEU A 28 -12.01 0.53 14.73
N CYS A 29 -11.75 -0.16 15.82
CA CYS A 29 -12.40 -1.42 16.18
C CYS A 29 -13.79 -1.24 16.83
N HIS A 30 -14.19 0.00 17.14
CA HIS A 30 -15.45 0.25 17.84
C HIS A 30 -16.65 -0.14 16.95
N GLU A 31 -17.58 -0.92 17.49
CA GLU A 31 -18.74 -1.45 16.75
C GLU A 31 -19.62 -0.35 16.16
N LYS A 32 -19.75 0.78 16.88
CA LYS A 32 -20.52 1.95 16.42
C LYS A 32 -19.79 2.82 15.40
N LEU A 33 -18.51 2.54 15.07
CA LEU A 33 -17.81 3.28 14.03
C LEU A 33 -18.29 2.79 12.65
N HIS A 34 -19.46 3.29 12.26
CA HIS A 34 -20.15 3.02 11.01
C HIS A 34 -20.57 4.35 10.35
N TYR A 35 -20.55 4.43 9.02
CA TYR A 35 -20.78 5.69 8.30
C TYR A 35 -22.19 6.28 8.53
N GLN A 36 -23.15 5.44 8.92
CA GLN A 36 -24.51 5.86 9.28
C GLN A 36 -24.55 6.66 10.58
N GLU A 37 -23.62 6.39 11.52
CA GLU A 37 -23.42 7.16 12.74
C GLU A 37 -22.53 8.37 12.43
N ALA A 38 -23.06 9.31 11.64
CA ALA A 38 -22.29 10.38 10.99
C ALA A 38 -21.42 11.19 11.96
N ASP A 39 -21.99 11.66 13.08
CA ASP A 39 -21.28 12.46 14.07
C ASP A 39 -20.15 11.66 14.73
N PHE A 40 -20.44 10.41 15.11
CA PHE A 40 -19.44 9.54 15.73
C PHE A 40 -18.30 9.23 14.76
N TRP A 41 -18.63 8.95 13.50
CA TRP A 41 -17.66 8.71 12.45
C TRP A 41 -16.73 9.92 12.24
N VAL A 42 -17.31 11.10 11.97
CA VAL A 42 -16.55 12.30 11.64
C VAL A 42 -15.65 12.71 12.81
N GLU A 43 -16.18 12.76 14.03
CA GLU A 43 -15.41 13.16 15.19
C GLU A 43 -14.33 12.13 15.56
N SER A 44 -14.56 10.83 15.32
CA SER A 44 -13.54 9.80 15.53
C SER A 44 -12.36 9.97 14.56
N PHE A 45 -12.63 10.18 13.27
CA PHE A 45 -11.56 10.40 12.29
C PHE A 45 -10.85 11.75 12.51
N HIS A 46 -11.54 12.78 12.97
CA HIS A 46 -10.89 14.03 13.41
C HIS A 46 -9.96 13.79 14.61
N LEU A 47 -10.39 13.03 15.62
CA LEU A 47 -9.54 12.71 16.76
C LEU A 47 -8.31 11.91 16.31
N ILE A 48 -8.49 10.86 15.50
CA ILE A 48 -7.39 10.07 14.93
C ILE A 48 -6.41 11.01 14.19
N ARG A 49 -6.91 11.90 13.34
CA ARG A 49 -6.08 12.87 12.61
C ARG A 49 -5.18 13.70 13.52
N LYS A 50 -5.66 14.09 14.69
CA LYS A 50 -4.92 14.93 15.64
C LYS A 50 -3.85 14.15 16.39
N ILE A 51 -4.16 12.93 16.81
CA ILE A 51 -3.30 12.17 17.74
C ILE A 51 -2.37 11.16 17.06
N ILE A 52 -2.60 10.82 15.78
CA ILE A 52 -1.85 9.78 15.07
C ILE A 52 -0.33 10.07 15.00
N GLY A 53 0.09 11.34 15.14
CA GLY A 53 1.51 11.70 15.23
C GLY A 53 2.22 11.13 16.47
N GLY A 54 1.49 10.74 17.51
CA GLY A 54 2.03 10.06 18.70
C GLY A 54 2.08 8.53 18.58
N VAL A 55 1.84 7.96 17.39
CA VAL A 55 1.82 6.51 17.16
C VAL A 55 3.11 6.08 16.47
N ASP A 56 3.66 4.92 16.87
CA ASP A 56 4.82 4.33 16.20
C ASP A 56 4.51 3.95 14.75
N TYR A 57 5.52 3.93 13.88
CA TYR A 57 5.35 3.68 12.44
C TYR A 57 4.68 2.33 12.11
N LYS A 58 4.81 1.30 12.98
CA LYS A 58 4.12 0.02 12.80
C LYS A 58 2.63 0.17 13.15
N GLY A 59 2.31 0.88 14.22
CA GLY A 59 0.95 1.23 14.59
C GLY A 59 0.25 2.06 13.51
N VAL A 60 0.94 3.07 12.94
CA VAL A 60 0.39 3.88 11.85
C VAL A 60 0.05 3.02 10.63
N ARG A 61 0.87 2.01 10.31
CA ARG A 61 0.58 1.06 9.24
C ARG A 61 -0.71 0.27 9.49
N GLU A 62 -0.97 -0.18 10.72
CA GLU A 62 -2.21 -0.89 11.03
C GLU A 62 -3.42 0.05 11.04
N ILE A 63 -3.27 1.28 11.54
CA ILE A 63 -4.31 2.32 11.46
C ILE A 63 -4.67 2.64 10.00
N MET A 64 -3.68 2.74 9.11
CA MET A 64 -3.88 2.93 7.68
C MET A 64 -4.72 1.80 7.06
N LYS A 65 -4.41 0.53 7.38
CA LYS A 65 -5.22 -0.60 6.92
C LYS A 65 -6.66 -0.52 7.44
N GLY A 66 -6.84 -0.23 8.73
CA GLY A 66 -8.16 -0.05 9.32
C GLY A 66 -8.94 1.08 8.65
N CYS A 67 -8.29 2.17 8.26
CA CYS A 67 -8.90 3.24 7.47
C CYS A 67 -9.35 2.73 6.10
N CYS A 68 -8.53 1.96 5.38
CA CYS A 68 -8.90 1.36 4.10
C CYS A 68 -10.07 0.37 4.24
N GLU A 69 -10.09 -0.46 5.28
CA GLU A 69 -11.19 -1.38 5.59
C GLU A 69 -12.49 -0.62 5.88
N LYS A 70 -12.43 0.45 6.67
CA LYS A 70 -13.58 1.32 6.93
C LYS A 70 -14.05 2.02 5.65
N ALA A 71 -13.15 2.41 4.75
CA ALA A 71 -13.55 3.01 3.48
C ALA A 71 -14.37 2.04 2.61
N GLN A 72 -14.14 0.73 2.69
CA GLN A 72 -14.92 -0.28 1.97
C GLN A 72 -16.36 -0.43 2.49
N THR A 73 -16.64 0.04 3.71
CA THR A 73 -18.00 0.02 4.28
C THR A 73 -18.89 1.15 3.77
N LEU A 74 -18.29 2.19 3.17
CA LEU A 74 -19.03 3.29 2.56
C LEU A 74 -19.69 2.83 1.25
N PRO A 75 -20.89 3.36 0.92
CA PRO A 75 -21.57 3.01 -0.32
C PRO A 75 -20.79 3.54 -1.53
N SER A 76 -20.71 2.74 -2.60
CA SER A 76 -20.03 3.13 -3.84
C SER A 76 -20.57 4.43 -4.44
N GLN A 77 -21.87 4.69 -4.29
CA GLN A 77 -22.48 5.98 -4.65
C GLN A 77 -22.61 6.82 -3.38
N LEU A 78 -21.72 7.79 -3.22
CA LEU A 78 -21.77 8.72 -2.10
C LEU A 78 -22.87 9.76 -2.35
N ASN A 79 -23.86 9.81 -1.46
CA ASN A 79 -24.84 10.89 -1.42
C ASN A 79 -24.28 12.09 -0.63
N GLY A 80 -24.96 13.24 -0.70
CA GLY A 80 -24.53 14.46 0.01
C GLY A 80 -24.36 14.26 1.52
N SER A 81 -25.13 13.35 2.13
CA SER A 81 -25.07 13.02 3.56
C SER A 81 -23.91 12.11 3.96
N ALA A 82 -23.28 11.39 3.04
CA ALA A 82 -22.12 10.50 3.31
C ALA A 82 -20.77 11.16 2.94
N MET A 83 -20.82 12.31 2.27
CA MET A 83 -19.63 13.03 1.83
C MET A 83 -18.75 13.53 3.00
N PRO A 84 -19.30 14.08 4.10
CA PRO A 84 -18.50 14.48 5.25
C PRO A 84 -17.74 13.30 5.89
N GLN A 85 -18.38 12.13 5.96
CA GLN A 85 -17.80 10.89 6.50
C GLN A 85 -16.63 10.43 5.63
N MET A 86 -16.82 10.39 4.31
CA MET A 86 -15.73 10.09 3.38
C MET A 86 -14.59 11.12 3.54
N LYS A 87 -14.90 12.41 3.64
CA LYS A 87 -13.86 13.44 3.76
C LYS A 87 -13.06 13.33 5.06
N ALA A 88 -13.72 13.05 6.18
CA ALA A 88 -13.03 12.87 7.47
C ALA A 88 -12.00 11.72 7.40
N LEU A 89 -12.36 10.60 6.76
CA LEU A 89 -11.46 9.47 6.54
C LEU A 89 -10.35 9.82 5.53
N GLU A 90 -10.69 10.48 4.42
CA GLU A 90 -9.74 10.91 3.39
C GLU A 90 -8.64 11.80 3.99
N VAL A 91 -8.99 12.76 4.86
CA VAL A 91 -8.03 13.65 5.52
C VAL A 91 -7.02 12.91 6.41
N VAL A 92 -7.44 11.80 7.05
CA VAL A 92 -6.51 10.95 7.82
C VAL A 92 -5.54 10.24 6.88
N LEU A 93 -6.04 9.65 5.80
CA LEU A 93 -5.20 8.98 4.82
C LEU A 93 -4.24 9.95 4.11
N GLU A 94 -4.71 11.14 3.72
CA GLU A 94 -3.87 12.20 3.15
C GLU A 94 -2.70 12.55 4.08
N TYR A 95 -2.94 12.62 5.40
CA TYR A 95 -1.89 12.89 6.37
C TYR A 95 -0.93 11.72 6.58
N ILE A 96 -1.43 10.48 6.59
CA ILE A 96 -0.57 9.28 6.62
C ILE A 96 0.34 9.21 5.39
N PHE A 97 -0.15 9.66 4.24
CA PHE A 97 0.54 9.61 2.95
C PHE A 97 1.42 10.84 2.71
N ASP A 98 1.35 11.85 3.58
CA ASP A 98 2.24 13.00 3.51
C ASP A 98 3.66 12.59 3.91
N ARG A 99 4.56 12.63 2.92
CA ARG A 99 5.98 12.31 3.10
C ARG A 99 6.66 13.27 4.06
N ASN A 100 6.16 14.51 4.19
CA ASN A 100 6.70 15.51 5.12
C ASN A 100 6.24 15.25 6.57
N ALA A 101 5.05 14.67 6.76
CA ALA A 101 4.57 14.27 8.08
C ALA A 101 5.40 13.11 8.65
N CYS A 102 6.03 12.30 7.79
CA CYS A 102 6.99 11.26 8.16
C CYS A 102 6.47 10.26 9.21
N LEU A 103 5.16 9.96 9.17
CA LEU A 103 4.53 9.05 10.15
C LEU A 103 4.99 7.59 9.99
N LEU A 104 5.35 7.19 8.77
CA LEU A 104 5.97 5.91 8.47
C LEU A 104 6.77 5.98 7.16
N PRO A 105 7.73 5.06 6.93
CA PRO A 105 8.45 5.00 5.67
C PRO A 105 7.49 4.81 4.49
N GLY A 106 7.58 5.68 3.48
CA GLY A 106 6.67 5.61 2.32
C GLY A 106 6.70 4.27 1.59
N TYR A 107 7.84 3.56 1.59
CA TYR A 107 7.93 2.22 1.02
C TYR A 107 6.96 1.23 1.69
N PHE A 108 6.69 1.38 2.99
CA PHE A 108 5.72 0.51 3.68
C PHE A 108 4.31 0.78 3.19
N ILE A 109 3.94 2.05 3.00
CA ILE A 109 2.64 2.42 2.43
C ILE A 109 2.50 1.79 1.04
N ALA A 110 3.46 2.02 0.14
CA ALA A 110 3.41 1.50 -1.23
C ALA A 110 3.36 -0.04 -1.26
N ASN A 111 4.16 -0.70 -0.43
CA ASN A 111 4.18 -2.16 -0.31
C ASN A 111 2.83 -2.72 0.17
N GLU A 112 2.19 -2.09 1.16
CA GLU A 112 0.87 -2.54 1.62
C GLU A 112 -0.21 -2.32 0.59
N ILE A 113 -0.20 -1.18 -0.10
CA ILE A 113 -1.15 -0.90 -1.18
C ILE A 113 -1.00 -1.93 -2.30
N GLN A 114 0.22 -2.19 -2.77
CA GLN A 114 0.48 -3.17 -3.82
C GLN A 114 0.11 -4.61 -3.41
N LYS A 115 0.21 -4.96 -2.12
CA LYS A 115 -0.27 -6.25 -1.60
C LYS A 115 -1.79 -6.36 -1.58
N ALA A 116 -2.46 -5.33 -1.07
CA ALA A 116 -3.90 -5.35 -0.88
C ALA A 116 -4.66 -5.12 -2.20
N TYR A 117 -4.10 -4.30 -3.09
CA TYR A 117 -4.72 -3.82 -4.33
C TYR A 117 -3.77 -4.03 -5.52
N PRO A 118 -3.42 -5.30 -5.84
CA PRO A 118 -2.49 -5.60 -6.91
C PRO A 118 -3.00 -5.05 -8.25
N GLU A 119 -2.09 -4.50 -9.06
CA GLU A 119 -2.39 -3.88 -10.36
C GLU A 119 -3.42 -2.74 -10.29
N GLY A 120 -3.62 -2.14 -9.12
CA GLY A 120 -4.62 -1.08 -8.92
C GLY A 120 -6.06 -1.57 -9.07
N LYS A 121 -6.30 -2.87 -8.84
CA LYS A 121 -7.64 -3.46 -8.81
C LYS A 121 -8.20 -3.43 -7.40
N ASN A 122 -9.54 -3.39 -7.30
CA ASN A 122 -10.29 -3.50 -6.04
C ASN A 122 -9.95 -2.42 -5.00
N TRP A 123 -9.76 -1.16 -5.46
CA TRP A 123 -9.55 -0.03 -4.54
C TRP A 123 -10.58 0.00 -3.41
N PRO A 124 -10.19 0.40 -2.19
CA PRO A 124 -11.08 0.39 -1.04
C PRO A 124 -12.32 1.27 -1.27
N HIS A 125 -12.13 2.38 -1.97
CA HIS A 125 -13.21 3.23 -2.45
C HIS A 125 -12.71 4.04 -3.66
N TRP A 126 -13.56 4.27 -4.67
CA TRP A 126 -13.16 5.01 -5.90
C TRP A 126 -12.63 6.42 -5.60
N LYS A 127 -13.15 7.06 -4.55
CA LYS A 127 -12.70 8.38 -4.10
C LYS A 127 -11.23 8.39 -3.66
N LEU A 128 -10.73 7.28 -3.11
CA LEU A 128 -9.35 7.13 -2.67
C LEU A 128 -8.41 6.66 -3.78
N ALA A 129 -8.94 6.27 -4.95
CA ALA A 129 -8.15 5.67 -6.02
C ALA A 129 -6.99 6.58 -6.44
N ASN A 130 -7.25 7.88 -6.63
CA ASN A 130 -6.21 8.84 -7.03
C ASN A 130 -5.11 9.01 -5.97
N LEU A 131 -5.48 9.05 -4.68
CA LEU A 131 -4.51 9.17 -3.59
C LEU A 131 -3.59 7.93 -3.55
N LEU A 132 -4.19 6.74 -3.62
CA LEU A 132 -3.48 5.47 -3.56
C LEU A 132 -2.61 5.25 -4.80
N SER A 133 -3.16 5.45 -6.00
CA SER A 133 -2.45 5.26 -7.26
C SER A 133 -1.30 6.24 -7.40
N SER A 134 -1.53 7.53 -7.15
CA SER A 134 -0.49 8.57 -7.28
C SER A 134 0.65 8.33 -6.29
N PHE A 135 0.35 7.88 -5.07
CA PHE A 135 1.38 7.58 -4.08
C PHE A 135 2.25 6.40 -4.50
N VAL A 136 1.63 5.33 -5.01
CA VAL A 136 2.33 4.15 -5.55
C VAL A 136 3.14 4.52 -6.78
N ASP A 137 2.59 5.31 -7.71
CA ASP A 137 3.29 5.76 -8.92
C ASP A 137 4.55 6.57 -8.59
N GLY A 138 4.57 7.28 -7.46
CA GLY A 138 5.77 7.94 -6.94
C GLY A 138 6.95 7.01 -6.61
N PHE A 139 6.77 5.67 -6.66
CA PHE A 139 7.84 4.67 -6.52
C PHE A 139 8.31 4.08 -7.85
N ARG A 140 7.83 4.60 -8.99
CA ARG A 140 8.23 4.10 -10.32
C ARG A 140 9.73 4.26 -10.57
N ASP A 141 10.30 5.39 -10.21
CA ASP A 141 11.74 5.63 -10.35
C ASP A 141 12.55 4.66 -9.47
N THR A 142 12.06 4.37 -8.26
CA THR A 142 12.65 3.35 -7.39
C THR A 142 12.58 1.96 -8.02
N ALA A 143 11.47 1.61 -8.69
CA ALA A 143 11.34 0.36 -9.42
C ALA A 143 12.35 0.27 -10.59
N GLN A 144 12.56 1.37 -11.30
CA GLN A 144 13.55 1.47 -12.38
C GLN A 144 14.99 1.32 -11.85
N MET A 145 15.32 1.92 -10.70
CA MET A 145 16.66 1.78 -10.09
C MET A 145 17.05 0.34 -9.76
N VAL A 146 16.06 -0.54 -9.50
CA VAL A 146 16.29 -1.94 -9.12
C VAL A 146 15.95 -2.93 -10.24
N THR A 147 15.78 -2.45 -11.47
CA THR A 147 15.52 -3.29 -12.65
C THR A 147 16.51 -3.02 -13.77
N ILE A 148 16.68 -4.01 -14.64
CA ILE A 148 17.51 -3.89 -15.84
C ILE A 148 16.64 -3.28 -16.95
N ILE A 149 17.09 -2.17 -17.52
CA ILE A 149 16.40 -1.50 -18.63
C ILE A 149 16.30 -2.46 -19.82
N GLY A 150 15.08 -2.70 -20.30
CA GLY A 150 14.82 -3.57 -21.43
C GLY A 150 14.99 -5.08 -21.16
N HIS A 151 15.03 -5.51 -19.89
CA HIS A 151 15.33 -6.90 -19.50
C HIS A 151 14.50 -7.96 -20.25
N SER A 152 13.19 -7.73 -20.42
CA SER A 152 12.28 -8.64 -21.15
C SER A 152 12.64 -8.83 -22.63
N SER A 153 13.40 -7.89 -23.20
CA SER A 153 13.85 -7.93 -24.60
C SER A 153 15.29 -8.46 -24.75
N MET A 154 16.07 -8.49 -23.68
CA MET A 154 17.42 -9.04 -23.72
C MET A 154 17.40 -10.56 -23.90
N ARG A 155 18.47 -11.12 -24.47
CA ARG A 155 18.63 -12.57 -24.69
C ARG A 155 20.03 -13.01 -24.28
N PRO A 156 20.19 -14.16 -23.60
CA PRO A 156 21.50 -14.71 -23.27
C PRO A 156 22.13 -15.37 -24.48
N VAL A 157 23.45 -15.53 -24.47
CA VAL A 157 24.13 -16.55 -25.29
C VAL A 157 24.04 -17.86 -24.51
N VAL A 158 23.56 -18.92 -25.15
CA VAL A 158 23.41 -20.24 -24.52
C VAL A 158 24.75 -20.98 -24.60
N GLU A 159 25.41 -21.13 -23.47
CA GLU A 159 26.65 -21.92 -23.35
C GLU A 159 26.41 -23.16 -22.50
N HIS A 160 26.92 -24.31 -22.96
CA HIS A 160 26.84 -25.56 -22.21
C HIS A 160 27.85 -25.63 -21.05
N SER A 161 28.91 -24.84 -21.12
CA SER A 161 30.09 -24.89 -20.22
C SER A 161 30.06 -23.86 -19.08
N GLY A 162 28.89 -23.27 -18.79
CA GLY A 162 28.75 -22.14 -17.87
C GLY A 162 28.93 -22.46 -16.38
N TYR A 163 29.98 -21.88 -15.80
CA TYR A 163 30.32 -21.83 -14.37
C TYR A 163 29.20 -21.13 -13.56
N ALA A 164 28.20 -21.87 -13.11
CA ALA A 164 26.99 -21.32 -12.47
C ALA A 164 27.09 -21.13 -10.95
N ASP A 165 28.29 -21.14 -10.35
CA ASP A 165 28.39 -21.32 -8.90
C ASP A 165 28.17 -20.05 -8.06
N HIS A 166 28.42 -18.82 -8.55
CA HIS A 166 28.49 -17.67 -7.62
C HIS A 166 27.84 -16.33 -8.01
N VAL A 167 27.13 -16.20 -9.13
CA VAL A 167 26.58 -14.88 -9.51
C VAL A 167 25.14 -15.00 -9.97
N ILE A 168 24.27 -14.24 -9.29
CA ILE A 168 22.87 -13.95 -9.60
C ILE A 168 22.56 -14.17 -11.08
N ASN A 169 21.81 -15.22 -11.42
CA ASN A 169 21.38 -15.46 -12.80
C ASN A 169 20.18 -14.54 -13.12
N PRO A 170 20.35 -13.49 -13.95
CA PRO A 170 19.26 -12.56 -14.27
C PRO A 170 18.15 -13.23 -15.09
N TRP A 171 18.45 -14.37 -15.72
CA TRP A 171 17.53 -15.13 -16.57
C TRP A 171 16.70 -16.15 -15.81
N LYS A 172 16.85 -16.25 -14.48
CA LYS A 172 16.06 -17.18 -13.68
C LYS A 172 14.59 -16.76 -13.69
N LEU A 173 13.75 -17.68 -14.12
CA LEU A 173 12.29 -17.54 -14.11
C LEU A 173 11.70 -18.37 -12.98
N ASP A 174 10.55 -17.93 -12.47
CA ASP A 174 9.73 -18.73 -11.58
C ASP A 174 9.18 -19.97 -12.33
N PRO A 175 9.37 -21.20 -11.81
CA PRO A 175 9.00 -22.43 -12.52
C PRO A 175 7.49 -22.57 -12.81
N THR A 176 6.63 -21.91 -12.03
CA THR A 176 5.17 -22.05 -12.16
C THR A 176 4.58 -20.95 -13.03
N THR A 177 5.06 -19.72 -12.88
CA THR A 177 4.49 -18.53 -13.56
C THR A 177 5.31 -18.07 -14.77
N LEU A 178 6.55 -18.55 -14.91
CA LEU A 178 7.53 -18.12 -15.91
C LEU A 178 7.84 -16.61 -15.86
N LYS A 179 7.62 -15.96 -14.72
CA LYS A 179 7.90 -14.54 -14.50
C LYS A 179 9.31 -14.33 -13.95
N PHE A 180 9.85 -13.13 -14.10
CA PHE A 180 11.09 -12.74 -13.40
C PHE A 180 10.87 -12.69 -11.88
N SER A 181 11.88 -13.07 -11.12
CA SER A 181 11.90 -12.90 -9.66
C SER A 181 12.29 -11.46 -9.29
N LEU A 182 11.29 -10.59 -9.14
CA LEU A 182 11.47 -9.18 -8.79
C LEU A 182 11.55 -8.97 -7.26
N LYS A 183 12.26 -7.93 -6.82
CA LYS A 183 12.53 -7.67 -5.39
C LYS A 183 11.51 -6.72 -4.76
N GLY A 184 10.59 -7.27 -3.97
CA GLY A 184 9.59 -6.47 -3.25
C GLY A 184 8.43 -6.04 -4.14
N ASN A 185 7.50 -5.27 -3.56
CA ASN A 185 6.24 -4.90 -4.22
C ASN A 185 6.28 -3.46 -4.70
N LEU A 186 7.09 -3.23 -5.73
CA LEU A 186 7.21 -1.94 -6.40
C LEU A 186 6.33 -1.92 -7.67
N PRO A 187 5.96 -0.72 -8.16
CA PRO A 187 5.21 -0.56 -9.41
C PRO A 187 6.12 -0.83 -10.63
N TYR A 188 6.47 -2.09 -10.84
CA TYR A 188 7.29 -2.53 -11.96
C TYR A 188 6.57 -2.35 -13.30
N GLU A 189 7.37 -2.24 -14.36
CA GLU A 189 6.84 -2.26 -15.72
C GLU A 189 6.09 -3.57 -16.00
N LYS A 190 4.96 -3.45 -16.69
CA LYS A 190 4.09 -4.58 -17.02
C LYS A 190 4.84 -5.71 -17.72
N ALA A 191 5.78 -5.38 -18.61
CA ALA A 191 6.57 -6.36 -19.34
C ALA A 191 7.44 -7.26 -18.43
N LEU A 192 7.79 -6.82 -17.22
CA LEU A 192 8.54 -7.60 -16.24
C LEU A 192 7.62 -8.50 -15.39
N LEU A 193 6.35 -8.14 -15.28
CA LEU A 193 5.32 -8.85 -14.52
C LEU A 193 4.61 -9.95 -15.33
N GLU A 194 4.81 -9.96 -16.65
CA GLU A 194 4.25 -10.96 -17.56
C GLU A 194 5.15 -12.21 -17.67
N PRO A 195 4.59 -13.39 -18.01
CA PRO A 195 5.38 -14.59 -18.29
C PRO A 195 6.37 -14.39 -19.46
N GLN A 196 7.64 -14.74 -19.25
CA GLN A 196 8.74 -14.54 -20.21
C GLN A 196 8.85 -15.69 -21.22
N THR A 197 7.74 -16.00 -21.89
CA THR A 197 7.64 -17.13 -22.85
C THR A 197 8.58 -16.98 -24.05
N LYS A 198 8.80 -15.74 -24.52
CA LYS A 198 9.73 -15.45 -25.63
C LYS A 198 11.18 -15.77 -25.28
N LEU A 199 11.60 -15.50 -24.05
CA LEU A 199 12.93 -15.85 -23.55
C LEU A 199 13.09 -17.37 -23.48
N LEU A 200 12.12 -18.06 -22.88
CA LEU A 200 12.16 -19.52 -22.76
C LEU A 200 12.17 -20.21 -24.13
N ARG A 201 11.31 -19.78 -25.05
CA ARG A 201 11.29 -20.29 -26.44
C ARG A 201 12.65 -20.11 -27.11
N TYR A 202 13.24 -18.92 -27.01
CA TYR A 202 14.55 -18.64 -27.59
C TYR A 202 15.64 -19.59 -27.08
N VAL A 203 15.68 -19.86 -25.77
CA VAL A 203 16.67 -20.78 -25.17
C VAL A 203 16.45 -22.22 -25.63
N LEU A 204 15.19 -22.69 -25.67
CA LEU A 204 14.85 -24.05 -26.09
C LEU A 204 15.13 -24.31 -27.59
N GLU A 205 15.19 -23.27 -28.41
CA GLU A 205 15.55 -23.35 -29.82
C GLU A 205 17.07 -23.48 -30.04
N GLN A 206 17.89 -23.20 -29.01
CA GLN A 206 19.35 -23.30 -29.12
C GLN A 206 19.84 -24.74 -28.92
N PRO A 207 20.88 -25.17 -29.65
CA PRO A 207 21.52 -26.46 -29.40
C PRO A 207 22.18 -26.48 -28.00
N TYR A 208 22.18 -27.65 -27.35
CA TYR A 208 22.77 -27.87 -26.02
C TYR A 208 22.15 -27.05 -24.88
N SER A 209 20.87 -26.67 -24.99
CA SER A 209 20.13 -25.91 -23.97
C SER A 209 19.49 -26.75 -22.85
N ARG A 210 19.76 -28.07 -22.83
CA ARG A 210 19.11 -29.04 -21.93
C ARG A 210 19.94 -29.30 -20.68
#